data_AF-A0A1I0LF23-F1
#
_entry.id   AF-A0A1I0LF23-F1
#
_cell.length_a   1.000
_cell.length_b   1.000
_cell.length_c   1.000
_cell.angle_alpha   90.00
_cell.angle_beta   90.00
_cell.angle_gamma   90.00
#
_symmetry.space_group_name_H-M   'P 1'
#
loop_
_entity.id
_entity.type
_entity.pdbx_description
1 polymer ?
#
loop_
_entity_poly.entity_id
_entity_poly.type
_entity_poly.pdbx_seq_one_letter_code
_entity_poly.pdbx_strand_id
1 'polypeptide(L)'
;MKQSKLMKLMALCASVLFGAIFGFASDAHADIQNDPNAIYKIVNVNSGKVLDVVRNSTEASYRLHQWEYLGLPSQHWRLWAIGNNYYYITNQNSGMALEP
;
A
#
# COMPACT_ATOMS: atom_id res chain seq x y z
N MET A 1 -9.98 38.98 24.40
CA MET A 1 -9.32 38.34 23.23
C MET A 1 -7.80 38.09 23.38
N LYS A 2 -7.16 38.41 24.53
CA LYS A 2 -5.71 38.18 24.75
C LYS A 2 -5.36 36.86 25.47
N GLN A 3 -6.27 36.28 26.26
CA GLN A 3 -5.98 35.05 27.04
C GLN A 3 -6.17 33.74 26.26
N SER A 4 -7.05 33.72 25.24
CA SER A 4 -7.33 32.51 24.45
C SER A 4 -6.21 32.13 23.48
N LYS A 5 -5.37 33.08 23.06
CA LYS A 5 -4.15 32.81 22.28
C LYS A 5 -3.03 32.25 23.16
N LEU A 6 -2.96 32.65 24.44
CA LEU A 6 -1.95 32.20 25.38
C LEU A 6 -2.20 30.75 25.85
N MET A 7 -3.47 30.36 26.04
CA MET A 7 -3.85 28.99 26.38
C MET A 7 -3.59 27.98 25.24
N LYS A 8 -3.74 28.39 23.97
CA LYS A 8 -3.41 27.55 22.80
C LYS A 8 -1.90 27.35 22.61
N LEU A 9 -1.10 28.31 23.05
CA LEU A 9 0.37 28.25 22.95
C LEU A 9 0.96 27.32 24.02
N MET A 10 0.38 27.29 25.23
CA MET A 10 0.81 26.35 26.29
C MET A 10 0.41 24.89 26.00
N ALA A 11 -0.73 24.65 25.34
CA ALA A 11 -1.14 23.31 24.94
C ALA A 11 -0.22 22.68 23.87
N LEU A 12 0.41 23.52 23.03
CA LEU A 12 1.35 23.07 21.98
C LEU A 12 2.73 22.70 22.54
N CYS A 13 3.16 23.28 23.67
CA CYS A 13 4.44 22.92 24.32
C CYS A 13 4.34 21.62 25.13
N ALA A 14 3.18 21.31 25.71
CA ALA A 14 2.99 20.08 26.49
C ALA A 14 2.99 18.81 25.62
N SER A 15 2.50 18.89 24.38
CA SER A 15 2.49 17.76 23.44
C SER A 15 3.87 17.45 22.85
N VAL A 16 4.71 18.47 22.63
CA VAL A 16 6.09 18.29 22.13
C VAL A 16 6.99 17.63 23.19
N LEU A 17 6.74 17.87 24.48
CA LEU A 17 7.54 17.29 25.56
C LEU A 17 7.22 15.81 25.85
N PHE A 18 6.01 15.32 25.51
CA PHE A 18 5.64 13.92 25.73
C PHE A 18 6.20 12.97 24.66
N GLY A 19 6.25 13.41 23.39
CA GLY A 19 6.78 12.61 22.28
C GLY A 19 8.31 12.47 22.26
N ALA A 20 9.04 13.35 22.96
CA ALA A 20 10.50 13.36 22.96
C ALA A 20 11.15 12.39 23.98
N ILE A 21 10.39 11.91 24.98
CA ILE A 21 10.91 11.02 26.05
C ILE A 21 10.41 9.58 25.86
N PHE A 22 9.26 9.39 25.21
CA PHE A 22 8.78 8.11 24.72
C PHE A 22 8.81 8.12 23.20
N GLY A 23 10.00 7.91 22.64
CA GLY A 23 10.20 7.81 21.21
C GLY A 23 9.43 6.61 20.63
N PHE A 24 8.19 6.83 20.22
CA PHE A 24 7.57 6.03 19.17
C PHE A 24 7.80 6.82 17.89
N ALA A 25 8.93 6.57 17.23
CA ALA A 25 8.98 6.85 15.81
C ALA A 25 7.88 5.99 15.19
N SER A 26 6.77 6.60 14.77
CA SER A 26 5.90 5.90 13.84
C SER A 26 6.74 5.73 12.59
N ASP A 27 7.02 4.49 12.18
CA ASP A 27 7.48 4.20 10.83
C ASP A 27 6.33 4.59 9.89
N ALA A 28 6.22 5.89 9.62
CA ALA A 28 5.25 6.47 8.72
C ALA A 28 5.71 6.17 7.29
N HIS A 29 5.60 4.89 6.91
CA HIS A 29 5.51 4.55 5.50
C HIS A 29 4.19 5.15 5.01
N ALA A 30 4.27 5.97 3.97
CA ALA A 30 3.08 6.49 3.32
C ALA A 30 2.19 5.30 2.93
N ASP A 31 0.99 5.24 3.49
CA ASP A 31 -0.04 4.30 3.08
C ASP A 31 -0.28 4.52 1.58
N ILE A 32 -0.37 3.43 0.81
CA ILE A 32 -0.87 3.54 -0.55
C ILE A 32 -2.28 4.12 -0.43
N GLN A 33 -2.53 5.28 -1.05
CA GLN A 33 -3.85 5.92 -1.00
C GLN A 33 -4.92 4.86 -1.27
N ASN A 34 -5.79 4.63 -0.29
CA ASN A 34 -6.81 3.59 -0.33
C ASN A 34 -7.91 4.02 -1.30
N ASP A 35 -7.61 3.90 -2.60
CA ASP A 35 -8.61 3.95 -3.66
C ASP A 35 -9.03 2.50 -3.98
N PRO A 36 -10.23 2.09 -3.56
CA PRO A 36 -10.73 0.74 -3.84
C PRO A 36 -10.94 0.46 -5.33
N ASN A 37 -10.91 1.50 -6.18
CA ASN A 37 -11.02 1.37 -7.63
C ASN A 37 -9.67 1.38 -8.35
N ALA A 38 -8.57 1.62 -7.63
CA ALA A 38 -7.26 1.67 -8.24
C ALA A 38 -6.82 0.28 -8.73
N ILE A 39 -6.24 0.27 -9.93
CA ILE A 39 -5.62 -0.90 -10.55
C ILE A 39 -4.15 -0.59 -10.74
N TYR A 40 -3.31 -1.49 -10.23
CA TYR A 40 -1.88 -1.33 -10.22
C TYR A 40 -1.21 -2.33 -11.16
N LYS A 41 -0.08 -1.93 -11.73
CA LYS A 41 0.95 -2.86 -12.19
C LYS A 41 2.05 -2.90 -11.15
N ILE A 42 2.54 -4.11 -10.84
CA ILE A 42 3.65 -4.29 -9.89
C ILE A 42 4.91 -4.48 -10.71
N VAL A 43 5.78 -3.47 -10.71
CA VAL A 43 7.01 -3.44 -11.52
C VAL A 43 8.20 -3.89 -10.68
N ASN A 44 8.96 -4.85 -11.19
CA ASN A 44 10.27 -5.15 -10.64
C ASN A 44 11.27 -4.06 -11.09
N VAL A 45 11.81 -3.30 -10.15
CA VAL A 45 12.69 -2.16 -10.44
C VAL A 45 13.99 -2.57 -11.15
N ASN A 46 14.49 -3.79 -10.90
CA ASN A 46 15.75 -4.26 -11.50
C ASN A 46 15.58 -4.69 -12.97
N SER A 47 14.45 -5.31 -13.32
CA SER A 47 14.21 -5.83 -14.67
C SER A 47 13.32 -4.93 -15.53
N GLY A 48 12.54 -4.03 -14.92
CA GLY A 48 11.49 -3.26 -15.60
C GLY A 48 10.24 -4.08 -15.95
N LYS A 49 10.26 -5.40 -15.71
CA LYS A 49 9.14 -6.32 -15.99
C LYS A 49 8.07 -6.24 -14.91
N VAL A 50 6.86 -6.68 -15.24
CA VAL A 50 5.70 -6.69 -14.33
C VAL A 50 5.43 -8.09 -13.78
N LEU A 51 4.82 -8.14 -12.60
CA LEU A 51 4.21 -9.36 -12.08
C LEU A 51 3.02 -9.77 -12.98
N ASP A 52 3.06 -11.00 -13.49
CA ASP A 52 2.08 -11.54 -14.43
C ASP A 52 1.67 -12.98 -14.03
N VAL A 53 0.40 -13.33 -14.30
CA VAL A 53 -0.08 -14.72 -14.24
C VAL A 53 0.23 -15.39 -15.57
N VAL A 54 0.98 -16.49 -15.53
CA VAL A 54 1.42 -17.23 -16.72
C VAL A 54 0.22 -17.55 -17.63
N ARG A 55 0.36 -17.24 -18.93
CA ARG A 55 -0.65 -17.51 -19.97
C ARG A 55 -2.01 -16.82 -19.75
N ASN A 56 -2.07 -15.75 -18.94
CA ASN A 56 -3.33 -15.09 -18.58
C ASN A 56 -4.37 -16.08 -17.99
N SER A 57 -3.89 -17.07 -17.23
CA SER A 57 -4.74 -18.09 -16.61
C SER A 57 -5.68 -17.49 -15.56
N THR A 58 -6.84 -18.12 -15.39
CA THR A 58 -7.80 -17.86 -14.31
C THR A 58 -7.94 -19.04 -13.35
N GLU A 59 -7.12 -20.07 -13.51
CA GLU A 59 -7.10 -21.24 -12.65
C GLU A 59 -6.48 -20.92 -11.28
N ALA A 60 -6.98 -21.59 -10.24
CA ALA A 60 -6.41 -21.50 -8.90
C ALA A 60 -5.00 -22.09 -8.85
N SER A 61 -4.16 -21.52 -7.98
CA SER A 61 -2.77 -21.96 -7.77
C SER A 61 -1.91 -21.99 -9.05
N TYR A 62 -2.25 -21.13 -10.01
CA TYR A 62 -1.46 -20.99 -11.23
C TYR A 62 -0.17 -20.20 -11.00
N ARG A 63 0.82 -20.44 -11.86
CA ARG A 63 2.15 -19.87 -11.70
C ARG A 63 2.17 -18.37 -12.01
N LEU A 64 2.96 -17.63 -11.21
CA LEU A 64 3.35 -16.25 -11.47
C LEU A 64 4.74 -16.20 -12.09
N HIS A 65 5.00 -15.16 -12.87
CA HIS A 65 6.33 -14.84 -13.37
C HIS A 65 6.51 -13.33 -13.55
N GLN A 66 7.73 -12.92 -13.89
CA GLN A 66 8.00 -11.56 -14.35
C GLN A 66 8.00 -11.54 -15.87
N TRP A 67 7.18 -10.69 -16.46
CA TRP A 67 7.04 -10.61 -17.91
C TRP A 67 7.02 -9.17 -18.43
N GLU A 68 7.20 -9.01 -19.73
CA GLU A 68 6.99 -7.73 -20.40
C GLU A 68 5.58 -7.22 -20.12
N TYR A 69 5.43 -5.91 -19.94
CA TYR A 69 4.10 -5.31 -19.78
C TYR A 69 3.37 -5.29 -21.12
N LEU A 70 2.36 -6.14 -21.24
CA LEU A 70 1.49 -6.29 -22.40
C LEU A 70 0.10 -5.64 -22.18
N GLY A 71 -0.16 -5.09 -20.99
CA GLY A 71 -1.45 -4.49 -20.63
C GLY A 71 -2.58 -5.50 -20.48
N LEU A 72 -2.24 -6.78 -20.26
CA LEU A 72 -3.21 -7.85 -20.08
C LEU A 72 -3.82 -7.82 -18.67
N PRO A 73 -5.08 -8.26 -18.50
CA PRO A 73 -5.72 -8.43 -17.19
C PRO A 73 -4.87 -9.20 -16.17
N SER A 74 -4.08 -10.18 -16.61
CA SER A 74 -3.15 -10.94 -15.76
C SER A 74 -2.02 -10.12 -15.12
N GLN A 75 -1.81 -8.89 -15.60
CA GLN A 75 -0.78 -7.95 -15.13
C GLN A 75 -1.36 -6.83 -14.27
N HIS A 76 -2.68 -6.85 -14.05
CA HIS A 76 -3.42 -5.86 -13.30
C HIS A 76 -3.77 -6.42 -11.91
N TRP A 77 -3.42 -5.65 -10.89
CA TRP A 77 -3.49 -6.07 -9.49
C TRP A 77 -4.26 -5.05 -8.66
N ARG A 78 -5.06 -5.54 -7.72
CA ARG A 78 -5.70 -4.71 -6.68
C ARG A 78 -5.04 -5.01 -5.34
N LEU A 79 -4.87 -3.96 -4.54
CA LEU A 79 -4.34 -4.03 -3.19
C LEU A 79 -5.47 -3.70 -2.21
N TRP A 80 -5.82 -4.66 -1.37
CA TRP A 80 -6.86 -4.54 -0.36
C TRP A 80 -6.22 -4.31 1.00
N ALA A 81 -6.27 -3.07 1.49
CA ALA A 81 -5.73 -2.73 2.80
C ALA A 81 -6.46 -3.50 3.90
N ILE A 82 -5.70 -4.13 4.79
CA ILE A 82 -6.22 -4.80 6.00
C ILE A 82 -5.76 -4.15 7.30
N GLY A 83 -5.17 -2.96 7.20
CA GLY A 83 -4.65 -2.19 8.33
C GLY A 83 -3.16 -2.44 8.57
N ASN A 84 -2.54 -1.54 9.35
CA ASN A 84 -1.12 -1.61 9.73
C ASN A 84 -0.16 -1.81 8.54
N ASN A 85 -0.44 -1.19 7.38
CA ASN A 85 0.32 -1.32 6.14
C ASN A 85 0.41 -2.75 5.55
N TYR A 86 -0.52 -3.63 5.93
CA TYR A 86 -0.69 -4.93 5.30
C TYR A 86 -1.79 -4.88 4.23
N TYR A 87 -1.60 -5.67 3.17
CA TYR A 87 -2.53 -5.75 2.05
C TYR A 87 -2.70 -7.20 1.58
N TYR A 88 -3.91 -7.56 1.18
CA TYR A 88 -4.11 -8.69 0.26
C TYR A 88 -4.00 -8.21 -1.17
N ILE A 89 -3.37 -9.00 -2.04
CA ILE A 89 -3.19 -8.67 -3.45
C ILE A 89 -4.04 -9.63 -4.28
N THR A 90 -4.92 -9.10 -5.14
CA THR A 90 -5.75 -9.93 -6.05
C THR A 90 -5.49 -9.59 -7.50
N ASN A 91 -5.50 -10.60 -8.35
CA ASN A 91 -5.41 -10.42 -9.80
C ASN A 91 -6.74 -9.95 -10.38
N GLN A 92 -6.74 -8.99 -11.30
CA GLN A 92 -7.96 -8.45 -11.91
C GLN A 92 -8.62 -9.43 -12.90
N ASN A 93 -7.84 -10.30 -13.56
CA ASN A 93 -8.35 -11.29 -14.50
C ASN A 93 -9.15 -12.40 -13.79
N SER A 94 -8.54 -13.01 -12.78
CA SER A 94 -9.11 -14.19 -12.09
C SER A 94 -9.94 -13.83 -10.86
N GLY A 95 -9.73 -12.65 -10.29
CA GLY A 95 -10.28 -12.29 -8.97
C GLY A 95 -9.62 -13.02 -7.79
N MET A 96 -8.61 -13.85 -8.06
CA MET A 96 -7.96 -14.67 -7.04
C MET A 96 -6.85 -13.90 -6.32
N ALA A 97 -6.66 -14.23 -5.04
CA ALA A 97 -5.59 -13.69 -4.23
C ALA A 97 -4.24 -14.36 -4.54
N LEU A 98 -3.17 -13.60 -4.35
CA LEU A 98 -1.82 -14.11 -4.36
C LEU A 98 -1.63 -14.97 -3.09
N GLU A 99 -1.20 -16.22 -3.28
CA GLU A 99 -0.92 -17.16 -2.18
C GLU A 99 0.59 -17.24 -1.88
N PRO A 100 0.98 -17.46 -0.60
CA PRO A 100 2.39 -17.56 -0.19
C PRO A 100 3.16 -18.73 -0.82
#